data_AF-A0AAN6BPQ4-F1
#
_entry.id   AF-A0AAN6BPQ4-F1
#
_cell.length_a   1.000
_cell.length_b   1.000
_cell.length_c   1.000
_cell.angle_alpha   90.00
_cell.angle_beta   90.00
_cell.angle_gamma   90.00
#
_symmetry.space_group_name_H-M   'P 1'
#
loop_
_entity.id
_entity.type
_entity.pdbx_description
1 polymer ?
#
loop_
_entity_poly.entity_id
_entity_poly.type
_entity_poly.pdbx_seq_one_letter_code
_entity_poly.pdbx_strand_id
1 'polypeptide(L)'
;MASEMQNSNPIILNAADLPTRLPKAPQKPYAYGTDVFSSTLQSLGQSGDSFTLISHPDSEEDNDMSDEPIDEQEIFDLVSTISDPEHPISLGSLAVVSLADIMIKPSLPHVPGSPLRTVTVLITPTITHCSLATVIGLGVRVRLEQSLPPRFRVDVRIKEGTHSTADEVNKQLGDKERVAAALENGTLMGVIAKMLETCQ
;
A
#
# COMPACT_ATOMS: atom_id res chain seq x y z
N MET A 1 33.22 -28.19 -7.22
CA MET A 1 33.40 -26.74 -6.98
C MET A 1 32.21 -26.31 -6.15
N ALA A 2 32.41 -26.05 -4.85
CA ALA A 2 31.32 -25.72 -3.95
C ALA A 2 30.91 -24.25 -4.17
N SER A 3 29.61 -24.03 -4.36
CA SER A 3 29.02 -22.71 -4.60
C SER A 3 29.10 -21.88 -3.31
N GLU A 4 29.91 -20.82 -3.31
CA GLU A 4 29.91 -19.84 -2.22
C GLU A 4 28.58 -19.09 -2.22
N MET A 5 27.78 -19.29 -1.16
CA MET A 5 26.54 -18.55 -0.94
C MET A 5 26.90 -17.10 -0.62
N GLN A 6 26.65 -16.19 -1.56
CA GLN A 6 27.00 -14.76 -1.52
C GLN A 6 26.24 -13.93 -0.46
N ASN A 7 25.51 -14.57 0.47
CA ASN A 7 24.71 -13.88 1.46
C ASN A 7 24.56 -14.70 2.76
N SER A 8 25.68 -14.95 3.44
CA SER A 8 25.64 -15.49 4.80
C SER A 8 25.34 -14.38 5.80
N ASN A 9 24.52 -14.65 6.82
CA ASN A 9 24.33 -13.74 7.95
C ASN A 9 25.70 -13.39 8.57
N PRO A 10 25.89 -12.14 9.06
CA PRO A 10 27.15 -11.75 9.68
C PRO A 10 27.44 -12.63 10.90
N ILE A 11 28.67 -13.14 10.97
CA ILE A 11 29.13 -13.97 12.09
C ILE A 11 29.38 -13.03 13.28
N ILE A 12 28.61 -13.18 14.34
CA ILE A 12 28.81 -12.45 15.59
C ILE A 12 30.04 -13.03 16.28
N LEU A 13 31.17 -12.30 16.24
CA LEU A 13 32.42 -12.73 16.87
C LEU A 13 32.40 -12.54 18.40
N ASN A 14 31.60 -11.59 18.90
CA ASN A 14 31.46 -11.30 20.32
C ASN A 14 30.05 -10.80 20.66
N ALA A 15 29.47 -11.31 21.75
CA ALA A 15 28.13 -10.94 22.19
C ALA A 15 28.04 -9.48 22.69
N ALA A 16 29.16 -8.83 22.99
CA ALA A 16 29.23 -7.43 23.43
C ALA A 16 29.01 -6.42 22.29
N ASP A 17 29.14 -6.82 21.03
CA ASP A 17 28.89 -5.96 19.86
C ASP A 17 27.40 -5.86 19.49
N LEU A 18 26.53 -6.55 20.25
CA LEU A 18 25.09 -6.43 20.06
C LEU A 18 24.62 -5.04 20.53
N PRO A 19 23.95 -4.26 19.66
CA PRO A 19 23.45 -2.95 20.02
C PRO A 19 22.47 -3.07 21.19
N THR A 20 22.87 -2.57 22.35
CA THR A 20 22.05 -2.59 23.57
C THR A 20 21.31 -1.26 23.70
N ARG A 21 19.99 -1.33 23.87
CA ARG A 21 19.11 -0.16 24.02
C ARG A 21 19.42 0.57 25.34
N LEU A 22 20.02 1.75 25.26
CA LEU A 22 20.21 2.63 26.43
C LEU A 22 18.84 3.11 26.96
N PRO A 23 18.60 3.10 28.29
CA PRO A 23 17.38 3.65 28.87
C PRO A 23 17.34 5.18 28.77
N LYS A 24 16.21 5.72 28.32
CA LYS A 24 15.92 7.15 28.15
C LYS A 24 15.86 7.84 29.51
N ALA A 25 16.59 8.95 29.68
CA ALA A 25 16.50 9.81 30.86
C ALA A 25 15.11 10.48 31.00
N PRO A 26 14.62 10.76 32.22
CA PRO A 26 13.29 11.30 32.46
C PRO A 26 13.16 12.75 31.95
N GLN A 27 12.11 13.01 31.15
CA GLN A 27 11.75 14.34 30.64
C GLN A 27 11.08 15.18 31.74
N LYS A 28 11.54 16.44 31.91
CA LYS A 28 10.88 17.45 32.75
C LYS A 28 9.58 17.94 32.08
N PRO A 29 8.51 18.26 32.85
CA PRO A 29 7.25 18.73 32.29
C PRO A 29 7.38 20.19 31.83
N TYR A 30 7.10 20.43 30.54
CA TYR A 30 6.99 21.77 29.97
C TYR A 30 5.57 22.30 30.22
N ALA A 31 5.51 23.54 30.71
CA ALA A 31 4.32 24.27 31.05
C ALA A 31 3.50 24.64 29.81
N TYR A 32 2.18 24.59 29.98
CA TYR A 32 1.16 24.95 29.01
C TYR A 32 1.16 26.48 28.80
N GLY A 33 1.39 26.93 27.57
CA GLY A 33 1.30 28.33 27.17
C GLY A 33 0.35 28.46 25.99
N THR A 34 -0.91 28.76 26.30
CA THR A 34 -1.97 29.19 25.38
C THR A 34 -1.75 30.63 24.91
N ASP A 35 -2.43 31.00 23.83
CA ASP A 35 -2.70 32.36 23.31
C ASP A 35 -1.71 33.00 22.33
N VAL A 36 -2.03 32.89 21.02
CA VAL A 36 -1.62 33.91 20.02
C VAL A 36 -2.65 34.20 18.91
N PHE A 37 -3.72 33.42 18.68
CA PHE A 37 -4.53 33.57 17.44
C PHE A 37 -6.04 33.83 17.62
N SER A 38 -6.46 34.72 18.54
CA SER A 38 -7.90 34.99 18.77
C SER A 38 -8.32 36.48 18.83
N SER A 39 -7.55 37.42 18.28
CA SER A 39 -7.86 38.86 18.43
C SER A 39 -8.08 39.64 17.14
N THR A 40 -8.25 39.01 15.97
CA THR A 40 -8.33 39.73 14.68
C THR A 40 -9.69 39.71 13.97
N LEU A 41 -10.76 39.18 14.58
CA LEU A 41 -12.09 39.09 13.94
C LEU A 41 -13.23 39.83 14.67
N GLN A 42 -12.91 40.86 15.46
CA GLN A 42 -13.92 41.66 16.18
C GLN A 42 -14.07 43.11 15.69
N SER A 43 -13.66 43.42 14.46
CA SER A 43 -13.84 44.76 13.91
C SER A 43 -14.31 44.75 12.46
N LEU A 44 -15.59 44.47 12.24
CA LEU A 44 -16.37 45.12 11.18
C LEU A 44 -17.87 45.03 11.49
N GLY A 45 -18.34 45.93 12.34
CA GLY A 45 -19.76 46.22 12.52
C GLY A 45 -20.05 47.62 11.99
N GLN A 46 -21.14 47.74 11.23
CA GLN A 46 -21.83 48.96 10.80
C GLN A 46 -21.33 49.65 9.51
N SER A 47 -22.01 49.35 8.41
CA SER A 47 -22.71 50.37 7.61
C SER A 47 -23.59 49.66 6.59
N GLY A 48 -24.88 50.01 6.61
CA GLY A 48 -25.85 49.46 5.67
C GLY A 48 -25.58 49.97 4.27
N ASP A 49 -25.76 49.10 3.29
CA ASP A 49 -26.41 49.55 2.08
C ASP A 49 -27.27 48.46 1.44
N SER A 50 -28.40 48.94 0.96
CA SER A 50 -29.46 48.20 0.29
C SER A 50 -28.96 47.74 -1.08
N PHE A 51 -28.84 46.43 -1.30
CA PHE A 51 -28.85 45.88 -2.65
C PHE A 51 -29.69 44.62 -2.71
N THR A 52 -30.64 44.67 -3.62
CA THR A 52 -31.68 43.70 -3.92
C THR A 52 -31.14 42.30 -4.15
N LEU A 53 -31.68 41.35 -3.39
CA LEU A 53 -31.56 39.90 -3.58
C LEU A 53 -32.07 39.52 -4.98
N ILE A 54 -31.16 39.29 -5.90
CA ILE A 54 -31.39 38.45 -7.07
C ILE A 54 -31.29 37.02 -6.55
N SER A 55 -32.44 36.41 -6.28
CA SER A 55 -32.55 34.98 -6.03
C SER A 55 -32.23 34.23 -7.32
N HIS A 56 -30.95 34.00 -7.57
CA HIS A 56 -30.55 32.83 -8.34
C HIS A 56 -30.90 31.60 -7.49
N PRO A 57 -31.55 30.57 -8.05
CA PRO A 57 -31.59 29.30 -7.37
C PRO A 57 -30.14 28.78 -7.39
N ASP A 58 -29.41 29.06 -6.32
CA ASP A 58 -28.28 28.22 -5.94
C ASP A 58 -28.91 26.84 -5.73
N SER A 59 -28.73 26.00 -6.75
CA SER A 59 -28.77 24.57 -6.58
C SER A 59 -27.66 24.26 -5.59
N GLU A 60 -27.99 24.34 -4.30
CA GLU A 60 -27.36 23.58 -3.23
C GLU A 60 -27.62 22.10 -3.54
N GLU A 61 -27.02 21.61 -4.63
CA GLU A 61 -26.61 20.23 -4.72
C GLU A 61 -25.49 20.12 -3.68
N ASP A 62 -25.93 19.93 -2.45
CA ASP A 62 -25.17 19.39 -1.33
C ASP A 62 -24.66 18.04 -1.84
N ASN A 63 -23.56 18.11 -2.59
CA ASN A 63 -22.91 16.96 -3.19
C ASN A 63 -22.18 16.30 -2.03
N ASP A 64 -22.95 15.59 -1.20
CA ASP A 64 -22.51 14.61 -0.22
C ASP A 64 -21.86 13.46 -1.00
N MET A 65 -20.75 13.76 -1.66
CA MET A 65 -19.76 12.81 -2.17
C MET A 65 -19.08 12.20 -0.95
N SER A 66 -19.85 11.50 -0.14
CA SER A 66 -19.32 10.56 0.81
C SER A 66 -18.58 9.51 -0.01
N ASP A 67 -17.25 9.62 -0.07
CA ASP A 67 -16.39 8.69 -0.80
C ASP A 67 -16.80 7.25 -0.45
N GLU A 68 -17.31 6.51 -1.44
CA GLU A 68 -17.69 5.11 -1.26
C GLU A 68 -16.44 4.34 -0.78
N PRO A 69 -16.55 3.49 0.25
CA PRO A 69 -15.40 2.76 0.74
C PRO A 69 -14.92 1.77 -0.32
N ILE A 70 -13.60 1.78 -0.57
CA ILE A 70 -12.93 0.82 -1.46
C ILE A 70 -13.33 -0.62 -1.09
N ASP A 71 -13.89 -1.33 -2.07
CA ASP A 71 -14.36 -2.71 -1.95
C ASP A 71 -13.42 -3.69 -2.67
N GLU A 72 -13.69 -4.99 -2.56
CA GLU A 72 -12.88 -6.02 -3.22
C GLU A 72 -12.93 -5.95 -4.75
N GLN A 73 -14.02 -5.44 -5.32
CA GLN A 73 -14.20 -5.28 -6.76
C GLN A 73 -13.26 -4.20 -7.30
N GLU A 74 -13.16 -3.05 -6.63
CA GLU A 74 -12.23 -1.98 -7.01
C GLU A 74 -10.78 -2.46 -6.97
N ILE A 75 -10.40 -3.24 -5.94
CA ILE A 75 -9.08 -3.89 -5.89
C ILE A 75 -8.86 -4.80 -7.09
N PHE A 76 -9.87 -5.59 -7.47
CA PHE A 76 -9.79 -6.48 -8.64
C PHE A 76 -9.59 -5.69 -9.93
N ASP A 77 -10.35 -4.62 -10.13
CA ASP A 77 -10.28 -3.79 -11.33
C ASP A 77 -8.90 -3.12 -11.47
N LEU A 78 -8.30 -2.69 -10.35
CA LEU A 78 -6.95 -2.11 -10.31
C LEU A 78 -5.84 -3.07 -10.73
N VAL A 79 -5.98 -4.37 -10.43
CA VAL A 79 -4.91 -5.37 -10.65
C VAL A 79 -5.17 -6.27 -11.86
N SER A 80 -6.41 -6.40 -12.29
CA SER A 80 -6.81 -7.27 -13.41
C SER A 80 -6.28 -6.77 -14.76
N THR A 81 -5.98 -5.49 -14.88
CA THR A 81 -5.47 -4.78 -16.08
C THR A 81 -3.94 -4.80 -16.21
N ILE A 82 -3.22 -5.25 -15.18
CA ILE A 82 -1.77 -5.44 -15.23
C ILE A 82 -1.44 -6.46 -16.32
N SER A 83 -0.46 -6.16 -17.16
CA SER A 83 0.01 -7.08 -18.19
C SER A 83 0.98 -8.11 -17.64
N ASP A 84 0.93 -9.33 -18.17
CA ASP A 84 1.93 -10.36 -17.91
C ASP A 84 3.31 -9.95 -18.48
N PRO A 85 4.43 -10.28 -17.81
CA PRO A 85 5.78 -9.93 -18.29
C PRO A 85 6.20 -10.65 -19.58
N GLU A 86 5.64 -11.83 -19.88
CA GLU A 86 5.97 -12.64 -21.07
C GLU A 86 4.94 -12.48 -22.19
N HIS A 87 3.68 -12.22 -21.84
CA HIS A 87 2.57 -12.20 -22.79
C HIS A 87 1.80 -10.86 -22.78
N PRO A 88 1.31 -10.38 -23.93
CA PRO A 88 0.46 -9.18 -24.02
C PRO A 88 -0.98 -9.49 -23.60
N ILE A 89 -1.15 -10.10 -22.42
CA ILE A 89 -2.44 -10.52 -21.85
C ILE A 89 -2.46 -10.06 -20.40
N SER A 90 -3.63 -9.61 -19.94
CA SER A 90 -3.78 -9.13 -18.58
C SER A 90 -3.85 -10.26 -17.55
N LEU A 91 -3.43 -10.00 -16.31
CA LEU A 91 -3.47 -10.98 -15.22
C LEU A 91 -4.89 -11.47 -14.92
N GLY A 92 -5.90 -10.61 -15.06
CA GLY A 92 -7.30 -11.01 -14.92
C GLY A 92 -7.73 -11.99 -16.00
N SER A 93 -7.30 -11.78 -17.25
CA SER A 93 -7.62 -12.65 -18.38
C SER A 93 -6.93 -14.02 -18.29
N LEU A 94 -5.74 -14.06 -17.68
CA LEU A 94 -5.00 -15.30 -17.40
C LEU A 94 -5.48 -16.03 -16.14
N ALA A 95 -6.51 -15.54 -15.45
CA ALA A 95 -6.97 -16.03 -14.16
C ALA A 95 -5.87 -16.09 -13.09
N VAL A 96 -4.84 -15.25 -13.24
CA VAL A 96 -3.74 -15.12 -12.27
C VAL A 96 -4.23 -14.41 -11.01
N VAL A 97 -5.19 -13.50 -11.17
CA VAL A 97 -5.91 -12.85 -10.06
C VAL A 97 -7.40 -13.11 -10.23
N SER A 98 -8.11 -13.32 -9.12
CA SER A 98 -9.56 -13.50 -9.09
C SER A 98 -10.19 -12.73 -7.93
N LEU A 99 -11.46 -12.32 -8.07
CA LEU A 99 -12.19 -11.60 -7.02
C LEU A 99 -12.27 -12.42 -5.72
N ALA A 100 -12.52 -13.73 -5.84
CA ALA A 100 -12.61 -14.62 -4.67
C ALA A 100 -11.30 -14.73 -3.87
N ASP A 101 -10.18 -14.37 -4.49
CA ASP A 101 -8.84 -14.41 -3.92
C ASP A 101 -8.39 -13.05 -3.36
N ILE A 102 -9.29 -12.06 -3.33
CA ILE A 102 -9.07 -10.72 -2.77
C ILE A 102 -9.87 -10.57 -1.47
N MET A 103 -9.23 -10.02 -0.44
CA MET A 103 -9.85 -9.83 0.87
C MET A 103 -9.41 -8.51 1.51
N ILE A 104 -10.37 -7.77 2.07
CA ILE A 104 -10.07 -6.57 2.86
C ILE A 104 -10.42 -6.82 4.33
N LYS A 105 -9.44 -6.65 5.24
CA LYS A 105 -9.61 -6.88 6.68
C LYS A 105 -9.15 -5.68 7.51
N PRO A 106 -9.74 -5.41 8.69
CA PRO A 106 -9.17 -4.45 9.63
C PRO A 106 -7.74 -4.86 10.04
N SER A 107 -6.77 -3.94 9.92
CA SER A 107 -5.39 -4.27 10.30
C SER A 107 -5.19 -4.37 11.81
N LEU A 108 -5.98 -3.63 12.59
CA LEU A 108 -5.96 -3.64 14.06
C LEU A 108 -7.35 -4.09 14.57
N PRO A 109 -7.61 -5.40 14.67
CA PRO A 109 -8.91 -5.90 15.13
C PRO A 109 -9.23 -5.48 16.58
N HIS A 110 -8.22 -5.16 17.38
CA HIS A 110 -8.37 -4.74 18.77
C HIS A 110 -8.71 -3.25 18.96
N VAL A 111 -8.67 -2.45 17.88
CA VAL A 111 -8.96 -1.01 17.92
C VAL A 111 -10.17 -0.73 17.00
N PRO A 112 -11.40 -0.88 17.50
CA PRO A 112 -12.61 -0.61 16.72
C PRO A 112 -12.64 0.88 16.37
N GLY A 113 -12.58 1.21 15.08
CA GLY A 113 -12.51 2.58 14.57
C GLY A 113 -11.19 2.98 13.93
N SER A 114 -10.17 2.09 13.92
CA SER A 114 -8.96 2.36 13.14
C SER A 114 -9.27 2.41 11.64
N PRO A 115 -8.82 3.45 10.91
CA PRO A 115 -8.96 3.51 9.45
C PRO A 115 -8.01 2.55 8.72
N LEU A 116 -7.11 1.88 9.45
CA LEU A 116 -6.10 1.00 8.87
C LEU A 116 -6.71 -0.33 8.44
N ARG A 117 -6.59 -0.64 7.15
CA ARG A 117 -7.06 -1.89 6.55
C ARG A 117 -5.89 -2.64 5.93
N THR A 118 -6.00 -3.95 5.86
CA THR A 118 -5.06 -4.82 5.15
C THR A 118 -5.79 -5.40 3.94
N VAL A 119 -5.23 -5.18 2.76
CA VAL A 119 -5.68 -5.81 1.51
C VAL A 119 -4.79 -7.02 1.27
N THR A 120 -5.39 -8.21 1.26
CA THR A 120 -4.70 -9.44 0.91
C THR A 120 -5.13 -9.87 -0.49
N VAL A 121 -4.16 -10.08 -1.37
CA VAL A 121 -4.39 -10.60 -2.73
C VAL A 121 -3.65 -11.92 -2.91
N LEU A 122 -4.41 -12.98 -3.21
CA LEU A 122 -3.86 -14.28 -3.56
C LEU A 122 -3.70 -14.39 -5.09
N ILE A 123 -2.51 -14.75 -5.51
CA ILE A 123 -2.13 -14.89 -6.91
C ILE A 123 -1.98 -16.38 -7.22
N THR A 124 -2.53 -16.80 -8.37
CA THR A 124 -2.41 -18.16 -8.89
C THR A 124 -1.51 -18.14 -10.13
N PRO A 125 -0.23 -18.53 -10.03
CA PRO A 125 0.64 -18.62 -11.20
C PRO A 125 0.07 -19.60 -12.23
N THR A 126 0.19 -19.26 -13.52
CA THR A 126 -0.24 -20.11 -14.63
C THR A 126 0.60 -21.40 -14.75
N ILE A 127 1.83 -21.39 -14.24
CA ILE A 127 2.77 -22.52 -14.27
C ILE A 127 3.38 -22.73 -12.89
N THR A 128 3.43 -24.00 -12.46
CA THR A 128 3.86 -24.44 -11.12
C THR A 128 5.36 -24.24 -10.85
N HIS A 129 6.17 -24.02 -11.89
CA HIS A 129 7.62 -23.79 -11.83
C HIS A 129 8.03 -22.47 -12.49
N CYS A 130 7.26 -21.40 -12.24
CA CYS A 130 7.54 -20.09 -12.82
C CYS A 130 8.50 -19.27 -11.94
N SER A 131 9.60 -18.77 -12.50
CA SER A 131 10.48 -17.80 -11.83
C SER A 131 9.88 -16.38 -11.77
N LEU A 132 8.90 -16.10 -12.62
CA LEU A 132 8.24 -14.78 -12.72
C LEU A 132 7.10 -14.61 -11.72
N ALA A 133 6.73 -15.64 -10.95
CA ALA A 133 5.74 -15.54 -9.89
C ALA A 133 6.09 -14.40 -8.89
N THR A 134 7.38 -14.25 -8.56
CA THR A 134 7.86 -13.15 -7.70
C THR A 134 7.70 -11.79 -8.39
N VAL A 135 8.00 -11.68 -9.68
CA VAL A 135 7.88 -10.43 -10.45
C VAL A 135 6.41 -10.01 -10.58
N ILE A 136 5.52 -10.96 -10.84
CA ILE A 136 4.07 -10.73 -10.87
C ILE A 136 3.58 -10.26 -9.50
N GLY A 137 3.99 -10.93 -8.41
CA GLY A 137 3.67 -10.51 -7.05
C GLY A 137 4.17 -9.11 -6.71
N LEU A 138 5.39 -8.75 -7.14
CA LEU A 138 5.91 -7.39 -7.00
C LEU A 138 5.12 -6.37 -7.81
N GLY A 139 4.76 -6.68 -9.06
CA GLY A 139 3.96 -5.79 -9.91
C GLY A 139 2.59 -5.48 -9.31
N VAL A 140 1.88 -6.51 -8.83
CA VAL A 140 0.60 -6.36 -8.10
C VAL A 140 0.79 -5.51 -6.85
N ARG A 141 1.83 -5.77 -6.06
CA ARG A 141 2.12 -5.01 -4.84
C ARG A 141 2.37 -3.53 -5.13
N VAL A 142 3.21 -3.23 -6.12
CA VAL A 142 3.52 -1.85 -6.53
C VAL A 142 2.28 -1.12 -7.04
N ARG A 143 1.47 -1.77 -7.88
CA ARG A 143 0.22 -1.18 -8.40
C ARG A 143 -0.71 -0.78 -7.26
N LEU A 144 -0.93 -1.66 -6.29
CA LEU A 144 -1.79 -1.38 -5.15
C LEU A 144 -1.20 -0.34 -4.21
N GLU A 145 0.11 -0.37 -3.94
CA GLU A 145 0.77 0.66 -3.12
C GLU A 145 0.72 2.06 -3.77
N GLN A 146 0.69 2.14 -5.11
CA GLN A 146 0.56 3.41 -5.85
C GLN A 146 -0.89 3.90 -5.97
N SER A 147 -1.85 2.97 -6.04
CA SER A 147 -3.26 3.31 -6.31
C SER A 147 -4.07 3.49 -5.03
N LEU A 148 -3.71 2.81 -3.95
CA LEU A 148 -4.45 2.86 -2.69
C LEU A 148 -3.94 3.96 -1.75
N PRO A 149 -4.83 4.57 -0.94
CA PRO A 149 -4.41 5.49 0.10
C PRO A 149 -3.47 4.82 1.13
N PRO A 150 -2.51 5.55 1.74
CA PRO A 150 -1.52 4.99 2.67
C PRO A 150 -2.07 4.30 3.94
N ARG A 151 -3.38 4.40 4.18
CA ARG A 151 -4.09 3.68 5.25
C ARG A 151 -4.21 2.18 4.98
N PHE A 152 -4.03 1.75 3.73
CA PHE A 152 -4.06 0.35 3.33
C PHE A 152 -2.68 -0.29 3.41
N ARG A 153 -2.61 -1.44 4.08
CA ARG A 153 -1.45 -2.32 4.08
C ARG A 153 -1.66 -3.38 3.02
N VAL A 154 -0.77 -3.42 2.04
CA VAL A 154 -0.84 -4.40 0.95
C VAL A 154 -0.09 -5.66 1.36
N ASP A 155 -0.73 -6.82 1.22
CA ASP A 155 -0.17 -8.16 1.43
C ASP A 155 -0.46 -9.03 0.21
N VAL A 156 0.57 -9.36 -0.55
CA VAL A 156 0.45 -10.16 -1.78
C VAL A 156 1.09 -11.52 -1.57
N ARG A 157 0.36 -12.58 -1.89
CA ARG A 157 0.82 -13.96 -1.70
C ARG A 157 0.44 -14.84 -2.87
N ILE A 158 1.25 -15.85 -3.15
CA ILE A 158 0.93 -16.98 -3.99
C ILE A 158 0.01 -17.93 -3.22
N LYS A 159 -1.06 -18.36 -3.89
CA LYS A 159 -2.05 -19.30 -3.36
C LYS A 159 -1.40 -20.66 -3.09
N GLU A 160 -1.66 -21.22 -1.92
CA GLU A 160 -1.10 -22.50 -1.52
C GLU A 160 -1.47 -23.63 -2.50
N GLY A 161 -0.51 -24.51 -2.80
CA GLY A 161 -0.71 -25.63 -3.73
C GLY A 161 -0.65 -25.27 -5.22
N THR A 162 -0.44 -24.01 -5.58
CA THR A 162 -0.41 -23.57 -7.00
C THR A 162 1.00 -23.44 -7.58
N HIS A 163 2.04 -23.41 -6.74
CA HIS A 163 3.43 -23.25 -7.16
C HIS A 163 4.37 -24.05 -6.26
N SER A 164 5.44 -24.61 -6.83
CA SER A 164 6.37 -25.50 -6.11
C SER A 164 7.14 -24.82 -4.99
N THR A 165 7.40 -23.51 -5.11
CA THR A 165 8.14 -22.72 -4.12
C THR A 165 7.29 -21.57 -3.57
N ALA A 166 5.96 -21.76 -3.51
CA ALA A 166 5.00 -20.74 -3.05
C ALA A 166 5.39 -20.14 -1.70
N ASP A 167 5.80 -20.95 -0.72
CA ASP A 167 6.20 -20.48 0.62
C ASP A 167 7.43 -19.59 0.60
N GLU A 168 8.42 -19.95 -0.22
CA GLU A 168 9.63 -19.15 -0.38
C GLU A 168 9.30 -17.81 -1.00
N VAL A 169 8.51 -17.80 -2.09
CA VAL A 169 8.05 -16.59 -2.78
C VAL A 169 7.24 -15.71 -1.82
N ASN A 170 6.31 -16.28 -1.06
CA ASN A 170 5.51 -15.57 -0.06
C ASN A 170 6.38 -14.92 1.00
N LYS A 171 7.43 -15.61 1.46
CA LYS A 171 8.40 -15.05 2.39
C LYS A 171 9.18 -13.90 1.76
N GLN A 172 9.51 -13.96 0.46
CA GLN A 172 10.18 -12.85 -0.23
C GLN A 172 9.27 -11.63 -0.35
N LEU A 173 8.01 -11.83 -0.74
CA LEU A 173 7.03 -10.75 -0.94
C LEU A 173 6.62 -10.08 0.39
N GLY A 174 6.57 -10.85 1.48
CA GLY A 174 6.27 -10.34 2.83
C GLY A 174 7.44 -9.62 3.53
N ASP A 175 8.67 -9.78 3.02
CA ASP A 175 9.84 -9.10 3.55
C ASP A 175 9.95 -7.68 2.98
N LYS A 176 9.62 -6.70 3.82
CA LYS A 176 9.59 -5.28 3.42
C LYS A 176 10.95 -4.75 2.99
N GLU A 177 12.03 -5.17 3.65
CA GLU A 177 13.37 -4.68 3.33
C GLU A 177 13.84 -5.25 1.99
N ARG A 178 13.55 -6.54 1.74
CA ARG A 178 13.87 -7.16 0.45
C ARG A 178 13.06 -6.58 -0.70
N VAL A 179 11.78 -6.29 -0.49
CA VAL A 179 10.96 -5.65 -1.53
C VAL A 179 11.45 -4.22 -1.79
N ALA A 180 11.76 -3.43 -0.77
CA ALA A 180 12.32 -2.10 -0.96
C ALA A 180 13.61 -2.13 -1.81
N ALA A 181 14.53 -3.04 -1.48
CA ALA A 181 15.76 -3.22 -2.27
C ALA A 181 15.49 -3.68 -3.71
N ALA A 182 14.46 -4.49 -3.95
CA ALA A 182 14.07 -4.91 -5.29
C ALA A 182 13.52 -3.75 -6.12
N LEU A 183 12.82 -2.80 -5.51
CA LEU A 183 12.30 -1.59 -6.17
C LEU A 183 13.40 -0.55 -6.46
N GLU A 184 14.57 -0.64 -5.84
CA GLU A 184 15.75 0.16 -6.20
C GLU A 184 16.51 -0.43 -7.39
N ASN A 185 16.24 -1.67 -7.78
CA ASN A 185 16.86 -2.31 -8.93
C ASN A 185 16.19 -1.85 -10.24
N GLY A 186 16.90 -1.04 -11.02
CA GLY A 186 16.40 -0.48 -12.28
C GLY A 186 15.95 -1.51 -13.31
N THR A 187 16.56 -2.71 -13.34
CA THR A 187 16.15 -3.77 -14.27
C THR A 187 14.78 -4.34 -13.87
N LEU A 188 14.58 -4.65 -12.59
CA LEU A 188 13.30 -5.14 -12.09
C LEU A 188 12.21 -4.09 -12.23
N MET A 189 12.53 -2.83 -11.91
CA MET A 189 11.61 -1.72 -12.10
C MET A 189 11.24 -1.49 -13.57
N GLY A 190 12.16 -1.70 -14.51
CA GLY A 190 11.86 -1.62 -15.93
C GLY A 190 10.83 -2.66 -16.37
N VAL A 191 10.96 -3.90 -15.88
CA VAL A 191 9.98 -4.97 -16.14
C VAL A 191 8.63 -4.64 -15.50
N ILE A 192 8.64 -4.23 -14.23
CA ILE A 192 7.40 -3.85 -13.51
C ILE A 192 6.72 -2.67 -14.20
N ALA A 193 7.46 -1.63 -14.59
CA ALA A 193 6.91 -0.47 -15.29
C ALA A 193 6.22 -0.90 -16.59
N LYS A 194 6.85 -1.78 -17.39
CA LYS A 194 6.24 -2.33 -18.60
C LYS A 194 4.96 -3.11 -18.32
N MET A 195 4.90 -3.89 -17.23
CA MET A 195 3.67 -4.58 -16.82
C MET A 195 2.55 -3.61 -16.45
N LEU A 196 2.91 -2.44 -15.92
CA LEU A 196 1.97 -1.41 -15.47
C LEU A 196 1.57 -0.41 -16.58
N GLU A 197 2.24 -0.40 -17.73
CA GLU A 197 1.92 0.52 -18.85
C GLU A 197 0.47 0.41 -19.35
N THR A 198 -0.14 -0.77 -19.21
CA THR A 198 -1.53 -1.02 -19.63
C THR A 198 -2.57 -0.67 -18.57
N CYS A 199 -2.14 -0.30 -17.37
CA CYS A 199 -3.04 0.07 -16.29
C CYS A 199 -3.54 1.49 -16.52
N GLN A 200 -4.84 1.65 -16.80
CA GLN A 200 -5.52 2.95 -16.83
C GLN A 200 -6.13 3.28 -15.47
#